data_AF-A0A6B3VUS3-F1
#
_entry.id   AF-A0A6B3VUS3-F1
#
_cell.length_a   1.000
_cell.length_b   1.000
_cell.length_c   1.000
_cell.angle_alpha   90.00
_cell.angle_beta   90.00
_cell.angle_gamma   90.00
#
_symmetry.space_group_name_H-M   'P 1'
#
loop_
_entity.id
_entity.type
_entity.pdbx_description
1 polymer ?
#
loop_
_entity_poly.entity_id
_entity_poly.type
_entity_poly.pdbx_seq_one_letter_code
_entity_poly.pdbx_strand_id
1 'polypeptide(L)' 'MYIALSIMLVAAMFVLFMCGYYTAVIKAKYGKNWLQAVPITVALLMFNIIWALVELSKTARWQ' A
#
# COMPACT_ATOMS: atom_id res chain seq x y z
N MET A 1 -11.93 1.76 18.17
CA MET A 1 -10.84 2.06 17.19
C MET A 1 -10.96 1.27 15.89
N TYR A 2 -11.88 0.32 15.82
CA TYR A 2 -12.23 -0.45 14.63
C TYR A 2 -12.43 0.38 13.35
N ILE A 3 -13.16 1.51 13.42
CA ILE A 3 -13.42 2.38 12.26
C ILE A 3 -12.14 3.08 11.77
N ALA A 4 -11.26 3.47 12.70
CA ALA A 4 -9.99 4.08 12.32
C ALA A 4 -9.06 3.06 11.65
N LEU A 5 -9.01 1.83 12.18
CA LEU A 5 -8.24 0.73 11.59
C LEU A 5 -8.77 0.32 10.21
N SER A 6 -10.09 0.29 10.01
CA SER A 6 -10.68 -0.01 8.71
C SER A 6 -10.43 1.10 7.68
N ILE A 7 -10.50 2.37 8.07
CA ILE A 7 -10.14 3.50 7.20
C ILE A 7 -8.66 3.43 6.80
N MET A 8 -7.76 3.14 7.76
CA MET A 8 -6.32 2.98 7.48
C MET A 8 -6.04 1.81 6.53
N LEU A 9 -6.76 0.69 6.69
CA LEU A 9 -6.65 -0.46 5.80
C LEU A 9 -7.09 -0.12 4.37
N VAL A 10 -8.26 0.51 4.22
CA VAL A 10 -8.78 0.94 2.90
C VAL A 10 -7.85 1.95 2.24
N ALA A 11 -7.32 2.92 3.01
CA ALA A 11 -6.35 3.88 2.51
C ALA A 11 -5.06 3.19 2.03
N ALA A 12 -4.52 2.23 2.78
CA ALA A 12 -3.33 1.48 2.39
C ALA A 12 -3.56 0.65 1.11
N MET A 13 -4.73 0.03 0.97
CA MET A 13 -5.12 -0.69 -0.27
C MET A 13 -5.25 0.27 -1.46
N PHE A 14 -5.78 1.47 -1.25
CA PHE A 14 -5.89 2.49 -2.30
C PHE A 14 -4.52 2.99 -2.78
N VAL A 15 -3.57 3.17 -1.86
CA VAL A 15 -2.19 3.56 -2.20
C VAL A 15 -1.48 2.47 -2.98
N LEU A 16 -1.69 1.19 -2.64
CA LEU A 16 -1.19 0.05 -3.44
C LEU A 16 -1.74 0.07 -4.86
N PHE A 17 -3.03 0.32 -5.02
CA PHE A 17 -3.67 0.44 -6.33
C PHE A 17 -3.06 1.59 -7.15
N MET A 18 -2.83 2.75 -6.52
CA MET A 18 -2.15 3.88 -7.15
C MET A 18 -0.70 3.55 -7.56
N CYS A 19 0.07 2.80 -6.75
CA CYS A 19 1.40 2.32 -7.16
C CYS A 19 1.35 1.44 -8.41
N GLY A 20 0.35 0.56 -8.53
CA GLY A 20 0.08 -0.21 -9.75
C GLY A 20 -0.22 0.67 -10.95
N TYR A 21 -1.01 1.73 -10.76
CA TYR A 21 -1.30 2.71 -11.82
C TYR A 21 -0.04 3.47 -12.25
N TYR A 22 0.74 4.00 -11.29
CA TYR A 22 1.96 4.74 -11.60
C TYR A 22 3.03 3.88 -12.26
N THR A 23 3.19 2.61 -11.88
CA THR A 23 4.10 1.69 -12.59
C THR A 23 3.69 1.50 -14.04
N ALA A 24 2.39 1.34 -14.32
CA ALA A 24 1.87 1.22 -15.68
C ALA A 24 2.07 2.51 -16.50
N VAL A 25 1.81 3.68 -15.91
CA VAL A 25 2.03 4.98 -16.56
C VAL A 25 3.51 5.24 -16.84
N ILE A 26 4.40 4.95 -15.88
CA ILE A 26 5.85 5.08 -16.05
C ILE A 26 6.32 4.15 -17.17
N LYS A 27 5.82 2.91 -17.22
CA LYS A 27 6.12 1.97 -18.30
C LYS A 27 5.66 2.48 -19.66
N ALA A 28 4.47 3.10 -19.73
CA ALA A 28 3.92 3.62 -20.97
C ALA A 28 4.65 4.88 -21.48
N LYS A 29 5.08 5.78 -20.58
CA LYS A 29 5.72 7.05 -20.96
C LYS A 29 7.24 6.98 -21.09
N TYR A 30 7.91 6.18 -20.26
CA TYR A 30 9.37 6.17 -20.13
C TYR A 30 10.00 4.79 -20.42
N GLY A 31 9.20 3.78 -20.79
CA GLY A 31 9.68 2.43 -21.07
C GLY A 31 10.17 1.69 -19.81
N LYS A 32 11.09 0.73 -19.99
CA LYS A 32 11.75 0.01 -18.88
C LYS A 32 12.85 0.89 -18.33
N ASN A 33 12.53 1.63 -17.27
CA ASN A 33 13.46 2.56 -16.63
C ASN A 33 13.48 2.34 -15.11
N TRP A 34 14.58 2.72 -14.45
CA TRP A 34 14.78 2.49 -13.01
C TRP A 34 13.75 3.25 -12.15
N LEU A 35 13.04 4.23 -12.72
CA LEU A 35 11.92 4.91 -12.05
C LEU A 35 10.80 3.96 -11.58
N GLN A 36 10.68 2.76 -12.15
CA GLN A 36 9.71 1.75 -11.68
C GLN A 36 10.08 1.18 -10.30
N ALA A 37 11.33 1.26 -9.85
CA ALA A 37 11.73 0.78 -8.54
C ALA A 37 11.11 1.60 -7.39
N VAL A 38 10.81 2.88 -7.62
CA VAL A 38 10.19 3.76 -6.62
C VAL A 38 8.79 3.27 -6.23
N PRO A 39 7.82 3.10 -7.14
CA PRO A 39 6.50 2.58 -6.77
C PRO A 39 6.55 1.12 -6.31
N ILE A 40 7.53 0.32 -6.75
CA ILE A 40 7.72 -1.05 -6.24
C ILE A 40 8.12 -1.06 -4.77
N THR A 41 9.10 -0.22 -4.39
CA THR A 41 9.54 -0.12 -2.98
C THR A 41 8.44 0.42 -2.08
N VAL A 42 7.67 1.42 -2.54
CA VAL A 42 6.49 1.93 -1.83
C VAL A 42 5.41 0.85 -1.68
N ALA A 43 5.16 0.05 -2.73
CA ALA A 43 4.21 -1.06 -2.65
C ALA A 43 4.63 -2.10 -1.61
N LEU A 44 5.92 -2.42 -1.52
CA LEU A 44 6.47 -3.37 -0.56
C LEU A 44 6.31 -2.86 0.88
N LEU A 45 6.53 -1.56 1.11
CA LEU A 45 6.27 -0.92 2.40
C LEU A 45 4.78 -0.95 2.77
N MET A 46 3.90 -0.60 1.83
CA MET A 46 2.44 -0.59 2.06
C MET A 46 1.90 -1.98 2.38
N PHE A 47 2.45 -3.04 1.77
CA PHE A 47 2.09 -4.42 2.11
C PHE A 47 2.45 -4.78 3.57
N ASN A 48 3.63 -4.35 4.05
CA ASN A 48 4.03 -4.54 5.45
C ASN A 48 3.13 -3.76 6.41
N ILE A 49 2.72 -2.53 6.03
CA ILE A 49 1.79 -1.72 6.84
C ILE A 49 0.43 -2.41 6.96
N ILE A 50 -0.10 -2.97 5.87
CA ILE A 50 -1.36 -3.73 5.89
C ILE A 50 -1.25 -4.94 6.82
N TRP A 51 -0.14 -5.67 6.75
CA TRP A 51 0.09 -6.81 7.63
C TRP A 51 0.11 -6.40 9.10
N ALA A 52 0.85 -5.34 9.41
CA ALA A 52 0.91 -4.78 10.77
C ALA A 52 -0.47 -4.32 11.26
N LEU A 53 -1.28 -3.67 10.40
CA LEU A 53 -2.64 -3.24 10.74
C LEU A 53 -3.58 -4.43 11.00
N VAL A 54 -3.48 -5.50 10.21
CA VAL A 54 -4.27 -6.74 10.39
C VAL A 54 -3.86 -7.48 11.67
N GLU A 55 -2.58 -7.44 12.03
CA GLU A 55 -2.11 -8.06 13.27
C GLU A 55 -2.48 -7.22 14.50
N LEU A 56 -2.42 -5.89 14.38
CA LEU A 56 -2.87 -4.96 15.42
C LEU A 56 -4.38 -5.08 15.69
N SER A 57 -5.19 -5.29 14.64
CA SER A 57 -6.65 -5.41 14.77
C SER A 57 -7.10 -6.68 15.49
N LYS A 58 -6.26 -7.72 15.54
CA LYS A 58 -6.52 -8.97 16.31
C LYS A 58 -6.25 -8.83 17.80
N THR A 59 -5.62 -7.74 18.23
CA THR A 59 -5.31 -7.52 19.65
C THR A 59 -6.54 -6.98 20.37
N ALA A 60 -6.96 -7.65 21.44
CA ALA A 60 -8.17 -7.32 22.23
C ALA A 60 -8.22 -5.89 22.78
N ARG A 61 -7.08 -5.17 22.80
CA ARG A 61 -6.96 -3.79 23.25
C ARG A 61 -7.42 -2.76 22.20
N TRP A 62 -7.55 -3.16 20.94
CA TRP A 62 -7.78 -2.27 19.80
C TRP A 62 -9.04 -2.59 18.97
N GLN A 63 -9.78 -3.66 19.34
CA GLN A 63 -11.10 -4.01 18.81
C GLN A 63 -12.14 -3.01 19.33
#